data_AF-A0A6A7AAV0-F1
#
_entry.id   AF-A0A6A7AAV0-F1
#
_cell.length_a   1.000
_cell.length_b   1.000
_cell.length_c   1.000
_cell.angle_alpha   90.00
_cell.angle_beta   90.00
_cell.angle_gamma   90.00
#
_symmetry.space_group_name_H-M   'P 1'
#
loop_
_entity.id
_entity.type
_entity.pdbx_description
1 polymer ?
#
loop_
_entity_poly.entity_id
_entity_poly.type
_entity_poly.pdbx_seq_one_letter_code
_entity_poly.pdbx_strand_id
1 'polypeptide(L)'
;MRRQFRNADVSKWKYADYIAHREAMIASQANRLASKVKAKEDALSNRVPPITQETQQSLNKWGLLGNFNQQGNLGRVLGEETIWCADWLDGKDEVAPWPSLAEMKWEGDDRAKTGVGRFLPLPREEGPPGLAWNQLPCVEQYPIDQVARIPTMEDVYLPVDDQIEEDHEYLWSKDLEKAMDDFMEI
;
A
#
# COMPACT_ATOMS: atom_id res chain seq x y z
N MET A 1 25.91 -38.94 -11.80
CA MET A 1 25.15 -37.97 -12.64
C MET A 1 25.21 -38.24 -14.14
N ARG A 2 26.38 -38.48 -14.78
CA ARG A 2 26.47 -38.65 -16.26
C ARG A 2 25.59 -39.76 -16.86
N ARG A 3 25.31 -40.84 -16.12
CA ARG A 3 24.45 -41.94 -16.59
C ARG A 3 22.95 -41.62 -16.60
N GLN A 4 22.49 -40.67 -15.77
CA GLN A 4 21.04 -40.39 -15.61
C GLN A 4 20.55 -39.22 -16.49
N PHE A 5 21.44 -38.30 -16.88
CA PHE A 5 21.07 -37.12 -17.68
C PHE A 5 22.00 -36.96 -18.89
N ARG A 6 22.03 -37.97 -19.77
CA ARG A 6 22.98 -38.07 -20.89
C ARG A 6 22.93 -36.88 -21.87
N ASN A 7 21.78 -36.23 -22.00
CA ASN A 7 21.57 -35.10 -22.92
C ASN A 7 21.62 -33.73 -22.23
N ALA A 8 21.70 -33.68 -20.89
CA ALA A 8 21.77 -32.40 -20.19
C ALA A 8 23.17 -31.79 -20.36
N ASP A 9 23.27 -30.49 -20.57
CA ASP A 9 24.56 -29.82 -20.77
C ASP A 9 25.49 -29.94 -19.56
N VAL A 10 24.91 -30.03 -18.37
CA VAL A 10 25.61 -30.30 -17.10
C VAL A 10 26.37 -31.65 -17.11
N SER A 11 25.93 -32.63 -17.91
CA SER A 11 26.60 -33.93 -18.01
C SER A 11 27.91 -33.87 -18.80
N LYS A 12 28.07 -32.86 -19.65
CA LYS A 12 29.25 -32.61 -20.48
C LYS A 12 30.31 -31.76 -19.76
N TRP A 13 29.98 -31.18 -18.61
CA TRP A 13 30.88 -30.31 -17.86
C TRP A 13 32.16 -31.05 -17.43
N LYS A 14 33.28 -30.33 -17.55
CA LYS A 14 34.56 -30.69 -16.95
C LYS A 14 34.63 -30.11 -15.53
N TYR A 15 35.64 -30.52 -14.77
CA TYR A 15 35.82 -30.08 -13.39
C TYR A 15 35.93 -28.54 -13.27
N ALA A 16 36.62 -27.89 -14.22
CA ALA A 16 36.71 -26.44 -14.28
C ALA A 16 35.34 -25.76 -14.50
N ASP A 17 34.52 -26.28 -15.41
CA ASP A 17 33.17 -25.75 -15.68
C ASP A 17 32.27 -25.89 -14.46
N TYR A 18 32.42 -26.99 -13.70
CA TYR A 18 31.68 -27.20 -12.46
C TYR A 18 32.08 -26.19 -11.36
N ILE A 19 33.38 -25.88 -11.22
CA ILE A 19 33.85 -24.85 -10.29
C ILE A 19 33.30 -23.48 -10.68
N ALA A 20 33.43 -23.09 -11.95
CA ALA A 20 32.94 -21.81 -12.44
C ALA A 20 31.42 -21.66 -12.24
N HIS A 21 30.65 -22.72 -12.49
CA HIS A 21 29.21 -22.72 -12.20
C HIS A 21 28.92 -22.58 -10.70
N ARG A 22 29.68 -23.23 -9.84
CA ARG A 22 29.50 -23.12 -8.38
C ARG A 22 29.82 -21.71 -7.88
N GLU A 23 30.86 -21.08 -8.41
CA GLU A 23 31.18 -19.68 -8.15
C GLU A 23 30.07 -18.74 -8.65
N ALA A 24 29.56 -18.96 -9.86
CA ALA A 24 28.44 -18.20 -10.41
C ALA A 24 27.15 -18.37 -9.59
N MET A 25 26.87 -19.58 -9.07
CA MET A 25 25.75 -19.84 -8.17
C MET A 25 25.89 -19.07 -6.86
N ILE A 26 27.09 -19.08 -6.26
CA ILE A 26 27.38 -18.32 -5.03
C ILE A 26 27.24 -16.82 -5.29
N ALA A 27 27.77 -16.31 -6.40
CA ALA A 27 27.65 -14.91 -6.78
C ALA A 27 26.19 -14.50 -7.04
N SER A 28 25.41 -15.34 -7.72
CA SER A 28 23.98 -15.15 -7.94
C SER A 28 23.19 -15.12 -6.62
N GLN A 29 23.51 -16.03 -5.70
CA GLN A 29 22.89 -16.06 -4.38
C GLN A 29 23.26 -14.81 -3.57
N ALA A 30 24.52 -14.39 -3.60
CA ALA A 30 24.99 -13.17 -2.95
C ALA A 30 24.27 -11.93 -3.50
N ASN A 31 24.15 -11.80 -4.83
CA ASN A 31 23.42 -10.71 -5.47
C ASN A 31 21.94 -10.71 -5.09
N ARG A 32 21.28 -11.88 -5.06
CA ARG A 32 19.88 -11.99 -4.64
C ARG A 32 19.69 -11.58 -3.18
N LEU A 33 20.65 -11.90 -2.30
CA LEU A 33 20.62 -11.46 -0.90
C LEU A 33 20.88 -9.96 -0.79
N ALA A 34 21.84 -9.41 -1.51
CA ALA A 34 22.13 -7.98 -1.54
C ALA A 34 20.91 -7.17 -2.01
N SER A 35 20.24 -7.59 -3.09
CA SER A 35 19.00 -6.95 -3.54
C SER A 35 17.88 -7.02 -2.50
N LYS A 36 17.77 -8.14 -1.77
CA LYS A 36 16.79 -8.28 -0.68
C LYS A 36 17.10 -7.35 0.51
N VAL A 37 18.38 -7.19 0.86
CA VAL A 37 18.80 -6.27 1.93
C VAL A 37 18.50 -4.84 1.51
N LYS A 38 18.90 -4.46 0.29
CA LYS A 38 18.63 -3.12 -0.25
C LYS A 38 17.13 -2.82 -0.26
N ALA A 39 16.30 -3.74 -0.74
CA ALA A 39 14.85 -3.57 -0.73
C ALA A 39 14.27 -3.40 0.69
N LYS A 40 14.85 -4.05 1.70
CA LYS A 40 14.45 -3.87 3.10
C LYS A 40 14.91 -2.52 3.67
N GLU A 41 16.10 -2.06 3.30
CA GLU A 41 16.61 -0.74 3.69
C GLU A 41 15.78 0.39 3.07
N ASP A 42 15.48 0.30 1.77
CA ASP A 42 14.62 1.25 1.05
C ASP A 42 13.19 1.26 1.64
N ALA A 43 12.67 0.08 2.02
CA ALA A 43 11.38 -0.02 2.71
C ALA A 43 11.42 0.60 4.11
N LEU A 44 12.57 0.58 4.80
CA LEU A 44 12.74 1.20 6.11
C LEU A 44 12.80 2.72 5.99
N SER A 45 13.47 3.27 4.97
CA SER A 45 13.55 4.72 4.75
C SER A 45 12.21 5.35 4.40
N ASN A 46 11.30 4.58 3.79
CA ASN A 46 9.94 5.05 3.47
C ASN A 46 8.98 5.01 4.68
N ARG A 47 9.42 4.53 5.85
CA ARG A 47 8.57 4.50 7.05
C ARG A 47 8.48 5.88 7.68
N VAL A 48 7.28 6.22 8.13
CA VAL A 48 7.05 7.44 8.93
C VAL A 48 7.82 7.31 10.24
N PRO A 49 8.68 8.29 10.61
CA PRO A 49 9.46 8.20 11.84
C PRO A 49 8.54 8.14 13.08
N PRO A 50 9.00 7.50 14.18
CA PRO A 50 8.27 7.53 15.44
C PRO A 50 8.14 8.96 15.97
N ILE A 51 6.97 9.31 16.50
CA ILE A 51 6.77 10.61 17.15
C ILE A 51 7.48 10.56 18.50
N THR A 52 8.29 11.58 18.79
CA THR A 52 9.01 11.67 20.07
C THR A 52 8.04 11.77 21.25
N GLN A 53 8.44 11.27 22.41
CA GLN A 53 7.59 11.23 23.60
C GLN A 53 7.14 12.64 24.04
N GLU A 54 8.00 13.65 23.90
CA GLU A 54 7.69 15.05 24.23
C GLU A 54 6.58 15.61 23.32
N THR A 55 6.66 15.30 22.02
CA THR A 55 5.61 15.68 21.07
C THR A 55 4.31 14.95 21.38
N GLN A 56 4.35 13.66 21.71
CA GLN A 56 3.14 12.89 22.10
C GLN A 56 2.46 13.50 23.33
N GLN A 57 3.23 13.87 24.37
CA GLN A 57 2.69 14.53 25.57
C GLN A 57 2.04 15.88 25.23
N SER A 58 2.65 16.65 24.33
CA SER A 58 2.10 17.93 23.89
C SER A 58 0.80 17.77 23.12
N LEU A 59 0.73 16.79 22.20
CA LEU A 59 -0.48 16.46 21.45
C LEU A 59 -1.61 15.98 22.37
N ASN A 60 -1.30 15.10 23.33
CA ASN A 60 -2.25 14.64 24.34
C ASN A 60 -2.81 15.80 25.17
N LYS A 61 -1.98 16.79 25.51
CA LYS A 61 -2.41 18.00 26.24
C LYS A 61 -3.41 18.83 25.42
N TRP A 62 -3.31 18.80 24.09
CA TRP A 62 -4.25 19.45 23.17
C TRP A 62 -5.49 18.60 22.87
N GLY A 63 -5.67 17.46 23.55
CA GLY A 63 -6.82 16.58 23.36
C GLY A 63 -6.72 15.68 22.13
N LEU A 64 -5.55 15.64 21.46
CA LEU A 64 -5.29 14.69 20.38
C LEU A 64 -4.87 13.35 21.00
N LEU A 65 -5.83 12.43 21.10
CA LEU A 65 -5.62 11.06 21.54
C LEU A 65 -5.61 10.16 20.31
N GLY A 66 -4.42 9.81 19.80
CA GLY A 66 -4.26 8.99 18.60
C GLY A 66 -3.28 7.84 18.81
N ASN A 67 -3.23 6.92 17.84
CA ASN A 67 -2.29 5.80 17.84
C ASN A 67 -0.88 6.24 17.42
N PHE A 68 -0.20 7.03 18.26
CA PHE A 68 1.14 7.56 17.95
C PHE A 68 2.18 6.45 17.72
N ASN A 69 2.01 5.33 18.41
CA ASN A 69 2.90 4.18 18.34
C ASN A 69 2.58 3.23 17.17
N GLN A 70 1.55 3.51 16.36
CA GLN A 70 1.15 2.69 15.20
C GLN A 70 0.96 1.20 15.55
N GLN A 71 0.42 0.91 16.73
CA GLN A 71 0.15 -0.46 17.16
C GLN A 71 -1.13 -0.98 16.51
N GLY A 72 -1.07 -2.16 15.90
CA GLY A 72 -2.20 -2.84 15.27
C GLY A 72 -2.69 -2.19 13.97
N ASN A 73 -3.97 -2.42 13.66
CA ASN A 73 -4.67 -1.94 12.47
C ASN A 73 -5.13 -0.46 12.53
N LEU A 74 -4.68 0.33 13.50
CA LEU A 74 -5.11 1.74 13.66
C LEU A 74 -4.04 2.71 13.16
N GLY A 75 -4.43 3.64 12.29
CA GLY A 75 -3.57 4.67 11.73
C GLY A 75 -3.24 5.77 12.74
N ARG A 76 -2.24 6.61 12.41
CA ARG A 76 -1.98 7.85 13.16
C ARG A 76 -3.04 8.93 12.91
N VAL A 77 -3.66 8.89 11.73
CA VAL A 77 -4.71 9.83 11.35
C VAL A 77 -5.98 9.42 12.10
N LEU A 78 -6.37 10.24 13.07
CA LEU A 78 -7.60 10.08 13.87
C LEU A 78 -7.72 8.77 14.67
N GLY A 79 -6.70 7.90 14.64
CA GLY A 79 -6.81 6.57 15.24
C GLY A 79 -7.77 5.65 14.50
N GLU A 80 -8.07 5.93 13.22
CA GLU A 80 -9.01 5.15 12.41
C GLU A 80 -8.38 3.83 11.93
N GLU A 81 -9.21 2.81 11.70
CA GLU A 81 -8.77 1.51 11.19
C GLU A 81 -8.30 1.62 9.74
N THR A 82 -7.12 1.06 9.43
CA THR A 82 -6.53 1.10 8.09
C THR A 82 -5.51 -0.02 7.87
N ILE A 83 -5.41 -0.48 6.63
CA ILE A 83 -4.37 -1.40 6.17
C ILE A 83 -3.00 -0.73 5.98
N TRP A 84 -2.93 0.60 6.02
CA TRP A 84 -1.70 1.38 5.79
C TRP A 84 -0.83 1.52 7.05
N CYS A 85 -0.88 0.52 7.94
CA CYS A 85 -0.13 0.45 9.19
C CYS A 85 0.99 -0.60 9.12
N ALA A 86 1.98 -0.46 10.01
CA ALA A 86 3.09 -1.42 10.10
C ALA A 86 2.58 -2.82 10.49
N ASP A 87 1.69 -2.87 11.49
CA ASP A 87 1.14 -4.10 12.06
C ASP A 87 -0.34 -4.27 11.67
N TRP A 88 -0.68 -4.00 10.41
CA TRP A 88 -2.07 -4.03 9.91
C TRP A 88 -2.78 -5.38 10.05
N LEU A 89 -2.02 -6.47 10.18
CA LEU A 89 -2.56 -7.81 10.43
C LEU A 89 -3.05 -7.96 11.87
N ASP A 90 -2.42 -7.26 12.82
CA ASP A 90 -2.77 -7.34 14.23
C ASP A 90 -4.02 -6.49 14.48
N GLY A 91 -5.15 -7.17 14.66
CA GLY A 91 -6.46 -6.53 14.89
C GLY A 91 -7.38 -6.56 13.67
N LYS A 92 -6.95 -7.09 12.53
CA LYS A 92 -7.84 -7.33 11.39
C LYS A 92 -8.45 -8.72 11.47
N ASP A 93 -9.77 -8.78 11.63
CA ASP A 93 -10.52 -10.03 11.79
C ASP A 93 -10.45 -10.93 10.53
N GLU A 94 -10.57 -10.34 9.35
CA GLU A 94 -10.63 -11.08 8.08
C GLU A 94 -9.53 -10.66 7.12
N VAL A 95 -8.62 -11.60 6.83
CA VAL A 95 -7.57 -11.41 5.83
C VAL A 95 -7.87 -12.31 4.65
N ALA A 96 -8.24 -11.70 3.53
CA ALA A 96 -8.50 -12.42 2.29
C ALA A 96 -7.27 -13.23 1.86
N PRO A 97 -7.43 -14.49 1.43
CA PRO A 97 -6.36 -15.25 0.79
C PRO A 97 -5.93 -14.58 -0.52
N TRP A 98 -4.75 -14.97 -1.00
CA TRP A 98 -4.31 -14.55 -2.32
C TRP A 98 -5.27 -15.06 -3.41
N PRO A 99 -5.57 -14.23 -4.44
CA PRO A 99 -6.46 -14.62 -5.51
C PRO A 99 -5.97 -15.86 -6.26
N SER A 100 -6.93 -16.65 -6.69
CA SER A 100 -6.75 -17.88 -7.43
C SER A 100 -6.40 -17.66 -8.91
N LEU A 101 -5.94 -18.74 -9.54
CA LEU A 101 -5.84 -18.96 -10.99
C LEU A 101 -6.97 -18.30 -11.79
N ALA A 102 -8.18 -18.69 -11.40
CA ALA A 102 -9.40 -18.35 -12.11
C ALA A 102 -9.76 -16.88 -11.95
N GLU A 103 -9.63 -16.34 -10.74
CA GLU A 103 -9.91 -14.93 -10.44
C GLU A 103 -8.99 -14.00 -11.21
N MET A 104 -7.67 -14.27 -11.18
CA MET A 104 -6.70 -13.46 -11.92
C MET A 104 -6.94 -13.46 -13.42
N LYS A 105 -7.36 -14.59 -13.99
CA LYS A 105 -7.70 -14.69 -15.41
C LYS A 105 -8.97 -13.91 -15.74
N TRP A 106 -10.01 -14.07 -14.93
CA TRP A 106 -11.30 -13.44 -15.18
C TRP A 106 -11.24 -11.92 -15.03
N GLU A 107 -10.74 -11.42 -13.90
CA GLU A 107 -10.67 -9.98 -13.59
C GLU A 107 -9.53 -9.27 -14.35
N GLY A 108 -8.53 -10.03 -14.77
CA GLY A 108 -7.42 -9.56 -15.58
C GLY A 108 -7.70 -9.67 -17.08
N ASP A 109 -7.31 -10.82 -17.65
CA ASP A 109 -7.18 -10.99 -19.10
C ASP A 109 -8.52 -11.04 -19.83
N ASP A 110 -9.54 -11.66 -19.23
CA ASP A 110 -10.86 -11.78 -19.86
C ASP A 110 -11.65 -10.47 -19.74
N ARG A 111 -11.53 -9.74 -18.61
CA ARG A 111 -12.11 -8.40 -18.44
C ARG A 111 -11.43 -7.33 -19.31
N ALA A 112 -10.13 -7.44 -19.55
CA ALA A 112 -9.44 -6.52 -20.46
C ALA A 112 -10.01 -6.58 -21.89
N LYS A 113 -10.54 -7.73 -22.33
CA LYS A 113 -11.16 -7.90 -23.66
C LYS A 113 -12.51 -7.20 -23.79
N THR A 114 -13.19 -6.88 -22.68
CA THR A 114 -14.51 -6.24 -22.69
C THR A 114 -14.45 -4.71 -22.78
N GLY A 115 -13.24 -4.12 -22.85
CA GLY A 115 -13.04 -2.68 -22.96
C GLY A 115 -13.14 -1.92 -21.63
N VAL A 116 -13.41 -2.63 -20.52
CA VAL A 116 -13.52 -2.02 -19.18
C VAL A 116 -12.15 -1.90 -18.50
N GLY A 117 -11.10 -2.53 -19.05
CA GLY A 117 -9.74 -2.48 -18.52
C GLY A 117 -9.35 -3.72 -17.72
N ARG A 118 -8.11 -3.74 -17.23
CA ARG A 118 -7.53 -4.84 -16.43
C ARG A 118 -7.52 -4.43 -14.96
N PHE A 119 -8.20 -5.19 -14.11
CA PHE A 119 -8.23 -4.93 -12.67
C PHE A 119 -7.63 -6.11 -11.89
N LEU A 120 -7.18 -5.82 -10.67
CA LEU A 120 -6.86 -6.88 -9.72
C LEU A 120 -8.16 -7.49 -9.17
N PRO A 121 -8.21 -8.80 -8.89
CA PRO A 121 -9.34 -9.40 -8.23
C PRO A 121 -9.64 -8.72 -6.90
N LEU A 122 -10.94 -8.57 -6.61
CA LEU A 122 -11.38 -8.06 -5.32
C LEU A 122 -11.01 -9.07 -4.21
N PRO A 123 -10.57 -8.60 -3.02
CA PRO A 123 -10.34 -9.47 -1.87
C PRO A 123 -11.65 -10.15 -1.45
N ARG A 124 -11.65 -11.48 -1.32
CA ARG A 124 -12.83 -12.30 -0.96
C ARG A 124 -12.56 -13.14 0.27
N GLU A 125 -13.61 -13.50 0.99
CA GLU A 125 -13.51 -14.41 2.14
C GLU A 125 -13.09 -15.83 1.72
N GLU A 126 -12.53 -16.58 2.66
CA GLU A 126 -12.23 -18.00 2.44
C GLU A 126 -13.53 -18.82 2.47
N GLY A 127 -13.93 -19.33 1.30
CA GLY A 127 -15.14 -20.10 1.14
C GLY A 127 -15.04 -21.58 1.49
N PRO A 128 -16.17 -22.25 1.77
CA PRO A 128 -16.20 -23.70 1.92
C PRO A 128 -15.77 -24.40 0.62
N PRO A 129 -15.14 -25.59 0.72
CA PRO A 129 -14.70 -26.34 -0.45
C PRO A 129 -15.90 -26.72 -1.33
N GLY A 130 -15.88 -26.25 -2.58
CA GLY A 130 -16.92 -26.51 -3.58
C GLY A 130 -17.80 -25.31 -3.93
N LEU A 131 -17.71 -24.22 -3.16
CA LEU A 131 -18.33 -22.94 -3.54
C LEU A 131 -17.46 -22.24 -4.60
N ALA A 132 -18.08 -21.73 -5.65
CA ALA A 132 -17.35 -21.04 -6.70
C ALA A 132 -16.91 -19.64 -6.20
N TRP A 133 -15.70 -19.22 -6.58
CA TRP A 133 -15.11 -17.96 -6.09
C TRP A 133 -15.98 -16.73 -6.37
N ASN A 134 -16.74 -16.74 -7.47
CA ASN A 134 -17.61 -15.64 -7.88
C ASN A 134 -18.86 -15.49 -7.00
N GLN A 135 -19.15 -16.48 -6.16
CA GLN A 135 -20.24 -16.45 -5.18
C GLN A 135 -19.75 -16.06 -3.78
N LEU A 136 -18.43 -15.94 -3.58
CA LEU A 136 -17.86 -15.56 -2.28
C LEU A 136 -18.06 -14.06 -2.05
N PRO A 137 -18.45 -13.66 -0.83
CA PRO A 137 -18.51 -12.25 -0.46
C PRO A 137 -17.12 -11.61 -0.54
N CYS A 138 -17.08 -10.32 -0.87
CA CYS A 138 -15.87 -9.53 -0.81
C CYS A 138 -15.61 -9.13 0.64
N VAL A 139 -14.35 -9.18 1.09
CA VAL A 139 -13.96 -8.69 2.42
C VAL A 139 -14.19 -7.20 2.49
N GLU A 140 -14.81 -6.75 3.57
CA GLU A 140 -15.10 -5.33 3.80
C GLU A 140 -13.79 -4.53 3.95
N GLN A 141 -13.74 -3.39 3.27
CA GLN A 141 -12.62 -2.45 3.38
C GLN A 141 -12.94 -1.42 4.47
N TYR A 142 -11.94 -1.08 5.28
CA TYR A 142 -12.07 -0.02 6.27
C TYR A 142 -12.50 1.29 5.61
N PRO A 143 -13.30 2.14 6.29
CA PRO A 143 -13.88 3.34 5.69
C PRO A 143 -12.88 4.27 5.00
N ILE A 144 -11.68 4.42 5.57
CA ILE A 144 -10.61 5.27 5.01
C ILE A 144 -9.87 4.61 3.84
N ASP A 145 -9.92 3.29 3.72
CA ASP A 145 -9.21 2.53 2.68
C ASP A 145 -10.08 2.34 1.42
N GLN A 146 -11.38 2.65 1.49
CA GLN A 146 -12.31 2.50 0.37
C GLN A 146 -11.96 3.45 -0.78
N VAL A 147 -11.55 2.88 -1.91
CA VAL A 147 -11.30 3.62 -3.15
C VAL A 147 -12.53 3.59 -4.07
N ALA A 148 -12.71 4.65 -4.86
CA ALA A 148 -13.77 4.75 -5.87
C ALA A 148 -15.19 4.45 -5.31
N ARG A 149 -15.51 5.01 -4.14
CA ARG A 149 -16.84 4.90 -3.54
C ARG A 149 -17.89 5.38 -4.53
N ILE A 150 -19.00 4.64 -4.59
CA ILE A 150 -20.15 5.04 -5.41
C ILE A 150 -20.68 6.35 -4.81
N PRO A 151 -20.84 7.42 -5.62
CA PRO A 151 -21.36 8.69 -5.14
C PRO A 151 -22.72 8.49 -4.47
N THR A 152 -22.87 9.09 -3.29
CA THR A 152 -24.16 9.18 -2.62
C THR A 152 -25.05 10.20 -3.33
N MET A 153 -26.34 10.21 -2.99
CA MET A 153 -27.26 11.19 -3.57
C MET A 153 -26.86 12.63 -3.23
N GLU A 154 -26.27 12.84 -2.05
CA GLU A 154 -25.74 14.13 -1.64
C GLU A 154 -24.55 14.54 -2.52
N ASP A 155 -23.62 13.64 -2.81
CA ASP A 155 -22.48 13.91 -3.70
C ASP A 155 -22.93 14.28 -5.12
N VAL A 156 -24.07 13.75 -5.58
CA VAL A 156 -24.64 14.07 -6.90
C VAL A 156 -25.37 15.41 -6.90
N TYR A 157 -26.09 15.74 -5.83
CA TYR A 157 -26.88 16.98 -5.74
C TYR A 157 -26.07 18.19 -5.27
N LEU A 158 -25.06 17.96 -4.45
CA LEU A 158 -24.14 18.94 -3.89
C LEU A 158 -22.72 18.46 -4.17
N PRO A 159 -22.30 18.41 -5.44
CA PRO A 159 -20.92 18.08 -5.75
C PRO A 159 -20.02 19.06 -5.00
N VAL A 160 -18.99 18.53 -4.34
CA VAL A 160 -17.91 19.36 -3.81
C VAL A 160 -17.30 20.05 -5.01
N ASP A 161 -17.50 21.37 -5.11
CA ASP A 161 -16.90 22.16 -6.18
C ASP A 161 -15.38 21.97 -6.10
N ASP A 162 -14.84 21.23 -7.07
CA ASP A 162 -13.40 21.04 -7.30
C ASP A 162 -12.76 22.31 -7.84
N GLN A 163 -13.59 23.26 -8.28
CA GLN A 163 -13.24 24.65 -8.44
C GLN A 163 -13.10 25.29 -7.07
N ILE A 164 -11.92 25.12 -6.46
CA ILE A 164 -11.43 26.10 -5.48
C ILE A 164 -11.52 27.44 -6.22
N GLU A 165 -12.48 28.29 -5.83
CA GLU A 165 -12.55 29.66 -6.34
C GLU A 165 -11.12 30.23 -6.28
N GLU A 166 -10.63 30.84 -7.36
CA GLU A 166 -9.35 31.57 -7.32
C GLU A 166 -9.31 32.38 -6.03
N ASP A 167 -8.19 32.40 -5.30
CA ASP A 167 -8.06 33.11 -4.03
C ASP A 167 -8.69 34.51 -4.12
N HIS A 168 -9.96 34.61 -3.70
CA HIS A 168 -10.67 35.87 -3.65
C HIS A 168 -10.31 36.43 -2.28
N GLU A 169 -9.75 37.63 -2.26
CA GLU A 169 -9.44 38.40 -1.06
C GLU A 169 -10.74 38.82 -0.35
N TYR A 170 -11.46 37.85 0.23
CA TYR A 170 -12.79 38.07 0.82
C TYR A 170 -12.71 38.82 2.16
N LEU A 171 -11.68 38.56 2.95
CA LEU A 171 -11.51 39.09 4.31
C LEU A 171 -10.16 39.79 4.52
N TRP A 172 -9.22 39.63 3.60
CA TRP A 172 -7.85 40.13 3.70
C TRP A 172 -7.54 40.98 2.47
N SER A 173 -7.84 42.27 2.52
CA SER A 173 -7.46 43.17 1.44
C SER A 173 -5.97 43.52 1.55
N LYS A 174 -5.28 43.68 0.41
CA LYS A 174 -3.90 44.21 0.39
C LYS A 174 -3.76 45.56 1.10
N ASP A 175 -4.84 46.33 1.18
CA ASP A 175 -4.87 47.58 1.93
C ASP A 175 -4.78 47.36 3.45
N LEU A 176 -5.44 46.33 3.98
CA LEU A 176 -5.34 45.94 5.39
C LEU A 176 -3.94 45.41 5.72
N GLU A 177 -3.40 44.58 4.84
CA GLU A 177 -2.06 44.00 4.95
C GLU A 177 -1.00 45.10 5.04
N LYS A 178 -1.09 46.08 4.13
CA LYS A 178 -0.22 47.26 4.15
C LYS A 178 -0.40 48.12 5.40
N ALA A 179 -1.64 48.31 5.87
CA ALA A 179 -1.89 49.06 7.10
C ALA A 179 -1.34 48.35 8.35
N MET A 180 -1.32 47.02 8.36
CA MET A 180 -0.72 46.23 9.43
C MET A 180 0.82 46.32 9.41
N ASP A 181 1.43 46.25 8.22
CA ASP A 181 2.87 46.43 8.06
C ASP A 181 3.30 47.85 8.49
N ASP A 182 2.58 48.88 8.04
CA ASP A 182 2.82 50.28 8.43
C ASP A 182 2.67 50.48 9.96
N PHE A 183 1.78 49.73 10.62
CA PHE A 183 1.62 49.79 12.09
C PHE A 183 2.75 49.07 12.83
N MET A 184 3.30 47.99 12.27
CA MET A 184 4.38 47.20 12.87
C MET A 184 5.78 47.84 12.69
N GLU A 185 5.91 48.77 11.75
CA GLU A 185 7.15 49.55 11.52
C GLU A 185 7.27 50.83 12.40
N ILE A 186 6.26 51.12 13.23
CA ILE A 186 6.25 52.22 14.23
C ILE A 186 6.68 51.71 15.60
#